data_AF-A0A521MW50-F1
#
_entry.id   AF-A0A521MW50-F1
#
_cell.length_a   1.000
_cell.length_b   1.000
_cell.length_c   1.000
_cell.angle_alpha   90.00
_cell.angle_beta   90.00
_cell.angle_gamma   90.00
#
_symmetry.space_group_name_H-M   'P 1'
#
loop_
_entity.id
_entity.type
_entity.pdbx_description
1 polymer ?
#
loop_
_entity_poly.entity_id
_entity_poly.type
_entity_poly.pdbx_seq_one_letter_code
_entity_poly.pdbx_strand_id
1 'polypeptide(L)'
;MTLVAGIDSSTQSCKVVIRDLETGALVRQGRASHPAGTEVDPAAWWDALLTALAAAGGLDDVAAIAIAGQQHGMVVLDDAGEVIRPALLWNDTRSAGAAAALIEEFGAAGMAARTGSVPVASFTATKLRWLRDAEPESAARVAAVALPHDWLTWRLRGYGPADSSPLGPVLDELVTDRSDASGTSYWNPRTGEYDRELLAASLGHDAVLPRVLGPAESAGATVAFSPVSASGTPAAPIPAGIVVGAGAGDNAGAALGLGAVEGDVVVSIGTSGTVFAVTGEPSADETGTVAGFADASGAFLPLVATLNAARILDSVAALLGVDHATLGSLALAAPAGASGLVLQPYFEGERTPNLPDATATLFGMTLASTTREGLSRAAIEGLLCGLADGLDAVRRVGVVPQRILLIGGAALNPAVQAIAAQVFDVPVTVPSPGEYVADGAATQAGWALTGARPAWEVSTAASPAPDHQPVIRAQYAAHAAARP
;
A
#
# COMPACT_ATOMS: atom_id res chain seq x y z
N MET A 1 -10.42 -28.44 -11.39
CA MET A 1 -9.48 -27.39 -10.97
C MET A 1 -10.23 -26.08 -11.10
N THR A 2 -10.47 -25.40 -9.98
CA THR A 2 -11.17 -24.10 -9.98
C THR A 2 -10.11 -23.03 -9.93
N LEU A 3 -10.06 -22.12 -10.91
CA LEU A 3 -9.07 -21.07 -10.97
C LEU A 3 -9.66 -19.74 -10.49
N VAL A 4 -8.84 -18.97 -9.77
CA VAL A 4 -9.15 -17.61 -9.37
C VAL A 4 -8.04 -16.66 -9.79
N ALA A 5 -8.40 -15.44 -10.15
CA ALA A 5 -7.47 -14.41 -10.57
C ALA A 5 -7.34 -13.31 -9.50
N GLY A 6 -6.11 -12.89 -9.25
CA GLY A 6 -5.80 -11.74 -8.42
C GLY A 6 -5.04 -10.71 -9.23
N ILE A 7 -5.45 -9.45 -9.11
CA ILE A 7 -4.84 -8.34 -9.82
C ILE A 7 -4.17 -7.41 -8.80
N ASP A 8 -2.93 -7.02 -9.08
CA ASP A 8 -2.23 -5.91 -8.44
C ASP A 8 -2.07 -4.78 -9.46
N SER A 9 -2.87 -3.71 -9.31
CA SER A 9 -2.76 -2.47 -10.09
C SER A 9 -2.02 -1.38 -9.30
N SER A 10 -0.71 -1.63 -9.08
CA SER A 10 0.22 -0.70 -8.42
C SER A 10 0.49 0.58 -9.25
N THR A 11 1.24 1.53 -8.68
CA THR A 11 1.65 2.76 -9.39
C THR A 11 2.44 2.49 -10.68
N GLN A 12 3.29 1.46 -10.71
CA GLN A 12 4.24 1.24 -11.80
C GLN A 12 3.79 0.20 -12.83
N SER A 13 2.88 -0.71 -12.45
CA SER A 13 2.45 -1.79 -13.33
C SER A 13 1.17 -2.45 -12.84
N CYS A 14 0.45 -3.08 -13.77
CA CYS A 14 -0.57 -4.07 -13.50
C CYS A 14 0.02 -5.48 -13.57
N LYS A 15 -0.25 -6.31 -12.57
CA LYS A 15 0.12 -7.72 -12.53
C LYS A 15 -1.11 -8.58 -12.30
N VAL A 16 -1.16 -9.73 -12.97
CA VAL A 16 -2.24 -10.71 -12.84
C VAL A 16 -1.60 -12.03 -12.43
N VAL A 17 -2.12 -12.65 -11.38
CA VAL A 17 -1.83 -14.03 -11.02
C VAL A 17 -3.10 -14.85 -11.14
N ILE A 18 -3.00 -16.02 -11.79
CA ILE A 18 -4.07 -17.02 -11.82
C ILE A 18 -3.61 -18.19 -10.97
N ARG A 19 -4.38 -18.48 -9.92
CA ARG A 19 -4.07 -19.49 -8.92
C ARG A 19 -5.11 -20.59 -8.91
N ASP A 20 -4.65 -21.80 -8.57
CA ASP A 20 -5.52 -22.89 -8.18
C ASP A 20 -6.19 -22.55 -6.84
N LEU A 21 -7.52 -22.60 -6.79
CA LEU A 21 -8.25 -22.20 -5.58
C LEU A 21 -7.99 -23.14 -4.40
N GLU A 22 -7.79 -24.44 -4.66
CA GLU A 22 -7.63 -25.44 -3.60
C GLU A 22 -6.25 -25.36 -2.96
N THR A 23 -5.20 -25.26 -3.77
CA THR A 23 -3.81 -25.33 -3.31
C THR A 23 -3.13 -23.98 -3.19
N GLY A 24 -3.69 -22.93 -3.80
CA GLY A 24 -3.03 -21.64 -3.95
C GLY A 24 -1.88 -21.65 -4.95
N ALA A 25 -1.61 -22.75 -5.64
CA ALA A 25 -0.50 -22.85 -6.59
C ALA A 25 -0.65 -21.85 -7.74
N LEU A 26 0.45 -21.18 -8.11
CA LEU A 26 0.48 -20.30 -9.27
C LEU A 26 0.36 -21.14 -10.55
N VAL A 27 -0.63 -20.83 -11.38
CA VAL A 27 -0.90 -21.55 -12.63
C VAL A 27 -0.39 -20.73 -13.83
N ARG A 28 -0.75 -19.45 -13.89
CA ARG A 28 -0.34 -18.51 -14.94
C ARG A 28 -0.21 -17.10 -14.37
N GLN A 29 0.54 -16.25 -15.05
CA GLN A 29 0.68 -14.84 -14.68
C GLN A 29 0.88 -13.95 -15.90
N GLY A 30 0.57 -12.67 -15.74
CA GLY A 30 0.79 -11.65 -16.77
C GLY A 30 1.12 -10.30 -16.15
N ARG A 31 1.75 -9.42 -16.93
CA ARG A 31 2.17 -8.10 -16.46
C ARG A 31 2.18 -7.09 -17.59
N ALA A 32 1.83 -5.85 -17.27
CA ALA A 32 2.00 -4.69 -18.12
C ALA A 32 2.40 -3.45 -17.30
N SER A 33 3.16 -2.54 -17.89
CA SER A 33 3.63 -1.33 -17.21
C SER A 33 2.60 -0.21 -17.26
N HIS A 34 2.56 0.60 -16.21
CA HIS A 34 1.90 1.91 -16.21
C HIS A 34 2.90 3.00 -16.64
N PRO A 35 2.42 4.13 -17.17
CA PRO A 35 3.26 5.31 -17.35
C PRO A 35 3.80 5.80 -15.99
N ALA A 36 5.01 6.37 -16.00
CA ALA A 36 5.55 7.04 -14.82
C ALA A 36 4.81 8.36 -14.56
N GLY A 37 4.67 8.75 -13.30
CA GLY A 37 4.08 10.03 -12.92
C GLY A 37 3.47 10.01 -11.52
N THR A 38 3.08 11.18 -11.03
CA THR A 38 2.22 11.36 -9.85
C THR A 38 0.77 11.66 -10.24
N GLU A 39 0.51 11.73 -11.54
CA GLU A 39 -0.79 11.94 -12.17
C GLU A 39 -0.88 11.05 -13.41
N VAL A 40 -1.93 10.25 -13.52
CA VAL A 40 -2.07 9.26 -14.61
C VAL A 40 -3.52 9.17 -15.05
N ASP A 41 -3.77 9.17 -16.37
CA ASP A 41 -5.09 8.90 -16.92
C ASP A 41 -5.50 7.44 -16.59
N PRO A 42 -6.63 7.21 -15.89
CA PRO A 42 -7.11 5.87 -15.57
C PRO A 42 -7.24 4.93 -16.78
N ALA A 43 -7.43 5.46 -17.99
CA ALA A 43 -7.42 4.66 -19.21
C ALA A 43 -6.12 3.85 -19.39
N ALA A 44 -4.98 4.36 -18.90
CA ALA A 44 -3.71 3.64 -18.92
C ALA A 44 -3.71 2.41 -18.00
N TRP A 45 -4.44 2.44 -16.87
CA TRP A 45 -4.60 1.28 -15.99
C TRP A 45 -5.48 0.22 -16.62
N TRP A 46 -6.54 0.64 -17.31
CA TRP A 46 -7.41 -0.27 -18.04
C TRP A 46 -6.64 -1.00 -19.16
N ASP A 47 -5.86 -0.26 -19.95
CA ASP A 47 -5.05 -0.83 -21.02
C ASP A 47 -3.99 -1.80 -20.49
N ALA A 48 -3.34 -1.46 -19.37
CA ALA A 48 -2.38 -2.33 -18.72
C ALA A 48 -3.05 -3.60 -18.15
N LEU A 49 -4.23 -3.47 -17.55
CA LEU A 49 -5.00 -4.63 -17.08
C LEU A 49 -5.34 -5.58 -18.23
N LEU A 50 -5.89 -5.06 -19.34
CA LEU A 50 -6.22 -5.88 -20.50
C LEU A 50 -4.99 -6.58 -21.09
N THR A 51 -3.86 -5.86 -21.16
CA THR A 51 -2.59 -6.42 -21.63
C THR A 51 -2.08 -7.52 -20.69
N ALA A 52 -2.15 -7.31 -19.38
CA ALA A 52 -1.72 -8.28 -18.38
C ALA A 52 -2.62 -9.52 -18.37
N LEU A 53 -3.93 -9.36 -18.53
CA LEU A 53 -4.88 -10.47 -18.66
C LEU A 53 -4.59 -11.30 -19.91
N ALA A 54 -4.32 -10.66 -21.05
CA ALA A 54 -3.94 -11.36 -22.27
C ALA A 54 -2.61 -12.13 -22.08
N ALA A 55 -1.62 -11.51 -21.44
CA ALA A 55 -0.34 -12.15 -21.13
C ALA A 55 -0.49 -13.35 -20.16
N ALA A 56 -1.49 -13.33 -19.27
CA ALA A 56 -1.83 -14.45 -18.39
C ALA A 56 -2.64 -15.57 -19.08
N GLY A 57 -2.98 -15.40 -20.36
CA GLY A 57 -3.74 -16.38 -21.15
C GLY A 57 -5.25 -16.21 -21.13
N GLY A 58 -5.77 -15.05 -20.72
CA GLY A 58 -7.21 -14.77 -20.67
C GLY A 58 -7.91 -15.31 -19.42
N LEU A 59 -9.25 -15.27 -19.44
CA LEU A 59 -10.11 -15.53 -18.27
C LEU A 59 -11.15 -16.65 -18.48
N ASP A 60 -11.12 -17.36 -19.60
CA ASP A 60 -12.16 -18.34 -19.98
C ASP A 60 -12.37 -19.47 -18.95
N ASP A 61 -11.35 -19.81 -18.18
CA ASP A 61 -11.33 -20.86 -17.16
C ASP A 61 -11.30 -20.31 -15.71
N VAL A 62 -11.46 -19.00 -15.54
CA VAL A 62 -11.41 -18.31 -14.23
C VAL A 62 -12.81 -18.18 -13.65
N ALA A 63 -13.01 -18.68 -12.43
CA ALA A 63 -14.30 -18.66 -11.75
C ALA A 63 -14.53 -17.37 -10.94
N ALA A 64 -13.46 -16.74 -10.44
CA ALA A 64 -13.55 -15.49 -9.69
C ALA A 64 -12.31 -14.61 -9.85
N ILE A 65 -12.48 -13.31 -9.69
CA ILE A 65 -11.44 -12.29 -9.84
C ILE A 65 -11.60 -11.16 -8.82
N ALA A 66 -10.51 -10.59 -8.33
CA ALA A 66 -10.54 -9.35 -7.55
C ALA A 66 -9.33 -8.46 -7.86
N ILE A 67 -9.45 -7.17 -7.53
CA ILE A 67 -8.45 -6.16 -7.84
C ILE A 67 -7.96 -5.49 -6.56
N ALA A 68 -6.68 -5.64 -6.26
CA ALA A 68 -6.00 -4.77 -5.32
C ALA A 68 -5.30 -3.63 -6.10
N GLY A 69 -5.40 -2.41 -5.60
CA GLY A 69 -4.89 -1.22 -6.28
C GLY A 69 -4.05 -0.33 -5.37
N GLN A 70 -3.24 0.54 -5.98
CA GLN A 70 -2.58 1.61 -5.25
C GLN A 70 -3.63 2.47 -4.51
N GLN A 71 -3.38 2.76 -3.23
CA GLN A 71 -4.33 3.50 -2.41
C GLN A 71 -4.44 4.98 -2.82
N HIS A 72 -5.53 5.60 -2.37
CA HIS A 72 -5.76 7.05 -2.36
C HIS A 72 -5.88 7.77 -3.71
N GLY A 73 -5.66 7.10 -4.84
CA GLY A 73 -5.74 7.73 -6.17
C GLY A 73 -7.11 8.36 -6.41
N MET A 74 -7.16 9.65 -6.71
CA MET A 74 -8.45 10.35 -6.91
C MET A 74 -8.94 10.18 -8.34
N VAL A 75 -9.92 9.29 -8.56
CA VAL A 75 -10.67 9.19 -9.81
C VAL A 75 -11.98 9.95 -9.64
N VAL A 76 -12.20 10.97 -10.47
CA VAL A 76 -13.42 11.77 -10.47
C VAL A 76 -14.16 11.59 -11.79
N LEU A 77 -15.43 11.23 -11.70
CA LEU A 77 -16.29 10.93 -12.85
C LEU A 77 -17.40 11.95 -12.95
N ASP A 78 -17.81 12.29 -14.17
CA ASP A 78 -19.04 13.06 -14.41
C ASP A 78 -20.27 12.15 -14.57
N ASP A 79 -21.44 12.74 -14.78
CA ASP A 79 -22.72 12.03 -14.92
C ASP A 79 -22.75 11.04 -16.11
N ALA A 80 -21.84 11.19 -17.08
CA ALA A 80 -21.69 10.27 -18.20
C ALA A 80 -20.70 9.14 -17.90
N GLY A 81 -20.15 9.08 -16.68
CA GLY A 81 -19.13 8.12 -16.27
C GLY A 81 -17.76 8.38 -16.88
N GLU A 82 -17.55 9.56 -17.46
CA GLU A 82 -16.27 9.95 -18.06
C GLU A 82 -15.32 10.47 -16.99
N VAL A 83 -14.04 10.13 -17.12
CA VAL A 83 -13.00 10.66 -16.24
C VAL A 83 -12.81 12.14 -16.54
N ILE A 84 -13.01 13.00 -15.53
CA ILE A 84 -12.96 14.46 -15.70
C ILE A 84 -11.52 14.94 -15.96
N ARG A 85 -10.54 14.30 -15.31
CA ARG A 85 -9.10 14.58 -15.46
C ARG A 85 -8.25 13.40 -14.98
N PRO A 86 -6.97 13.30 -15.40
CA PRO A 86 -6.07 12.22 -14.97
C PRO A 86 -6.00 12.08 -13.45
N ALA A 87 -6.01 10.88 -12.88
CA ALA A 87 -6.06 10.69 -11.43
C ALA A 87 -4.81 11.23 -10.72
N LEU A 88 -4.98 11.97 -9.62
CA LEU A 88 -3.88 12.35 -8.73
C LEU A 88 -3.54 11.21 -7.77
N LEU A 89 -2.28 10.77 -7.77
CA LEU A 89 -1.84 9.56 -7.08
C LEU A 89 -1.34 9.86 -5.65
N TRP A 90 -1.09 8.81 -4.87
CA TRP A 90 -0.65 8.91 -3.47
C TRP A 90 0.68 9.68 -3.28
N ASN A 91 1.52 9.68 -4.30
CA ASN A 91 2.83 10.35 -4.32
C ASN A 91 2.76 11.78 -4.89
N ASP A 92 1.58 12.27 -5.27
CA ASP A 92 1.39 13.67 -5.65
C ASP A 92 1.39 14.59 -4.42
N THR A 93 2.07 15.73 -4.51
CA THR A 93 2.25 16.66 -3.40
C THR A 93 1.49 17.97 -3.55
N ARG A 94 0.77 18.19 -4.66
CA ARG A 94 0.03 19.45 -4.90
C ARG A 94 -1.04 19.73 -3.84
N SER A 95 -1.61 18.68 -3.25
CA SER A 95 -2.63 18.76 -2.20
C SER A 95 -2.07 18.96 -0.79
N ALA A 96 -0.76 19.18 -0.60
CA ALA A 96 -0.19 19.38 0.73
C ALA A 96 -0.81 20.57 1.49
N GLY A 97 -1.03 21.70 0.80
CA GLY A 97 -1.70 22.87 1.40
C GLY A 97 -3.18 22.59 1.74
N ALA A 98 -3.84 21.77 0.92
CA ALA A 98 -5.22 21.35 1.16
C ALA A 98 -5.34 20.42 2.38
N ALA A 99 -4.34 19.57 2.63
CA ALA A 99 -4.25 18.77 3.84
C ALA A 99 -4.17 19.66 5.10
N ALA A 100 -3.28 20.66 5.08
CA ALA A 100 -3.15 21.63 6.17
C ALA A 100 -4.46 22.39 6.43
N ALA A 101 -5.14 22.83 5.37
CA ALA A 101 -6.43 23.53 5.48
C ALA A 101 -7.53 22.66 6.12
N LEU A 102 -7.62 21.38 5.76
CA LEU A 102 -8.57 20.44 6.38
C LEU A 102 -8.25 20.21 7.87
N ILE A 103 -6.97 20.13 8.24
CA ILE A 103 -6.54 19.99 9.64
C ILE A 103 -6.86 21.28 10.43
N GLU A 104 -6.67 22.46 9.83
CA GLU A 104 -7.04 23.73 10.46
C GLU A 104 -8.56 23.83 10.70
N GLU A 105 -9.36 23.36 9.75
CA GLU A 105 -10.83 23.41 9.78
C GLU A 105 -11.45 22.42 10.79
N PHE A 106 -10.98 21.17 10.81
CA PHE A 106 -11.58 20.08 11.61
C PHE A 106 -10.76 19.66 12.84
N GLY A 107 -9.52 20.12 12.95
CA GLY A 107 -8.57 19.71 13.98
C GLY A 107 -7.99 18.31 13.76
N ALA A 108 -6.73 18.09 14.13
CA ALA A 108 -6.08 16.78 14.00
C ALA A 108 -6.81 15.66 14.77
N ALA A 109 -7.19 15.91 16.02
CA ALA A 109 -7.97 14.96 16.82
C ALA A 109 -9.36 14.69 16.22
N GLY A 110 -10.00 15.71 15.64
CA GLY A 110 -11.28 15.58 14.94
C GLY A 110 -11.17 14.71 13.70
N MET A 111 -10.16 14.95 12.86
CA MET A 111 -9.87 14.11 11.69
C MET A 111 -9.58 12.67 12.10
N ALA A 112 -8.68 12.44 13.07
CA ALA A 112 -8.33 11.11 13.53
C ALA A 112 -9.55 10.34 14.10
N ALA A 113 -10.43 11.00 14.86
CA ALA A 113 -11.64 10.37 15.38
C ALA A 113 -12.67 10.02 14.29
N ARG A 114 -12.78 10.87 13.26
CA ARG A 114 -13.78 10.74 12.18
C ARG A 114 -13.36 9.79 11.06
N THR A 115 -12.05 9.61 10.85
CA THR A 115 -11.54 8.85 9.68
C THR A 115 -10.45 7.83 10.05
N GLY A 116 -10.05 7.77 11.32
CA GLY A 116 -8.90 7.00 11.77
C GLY A 116 -7.54 7.65 11.47
N SER A 117 -7.51 8.76 10.71
CA SER A 117 -6.27 9.36 10.21
C SER A 117 -6.26 10.88 10.24
N VAL A 118 -5.08 11.46 10.46
CA VAL A 118 -4.81 12.87 10.13
C VAL A 118 -4.33 12.92 8.68
N PRO A 119 -5.00 13.65 7.77
CA PRO A 119 -4.71 13.56 6.35
C PRO A 119 -3.36 14.20 5.99
N VAL A 120 -2.66 13.57 5.05
CA VAL A 120 -1.53 14.18 4.31
C VAL A 120 -1.89 14.26 2.82
N ALA A 121 -1.03 14.87 2.00
CA ALA A 121 -1.24 15.06 0.56
C ALA A 121 -1.68 13.79 -0.19
N SER A 122 -1.23 12.61 0.28
CA SER A 122 -1.61 11.32 -0.30
C SER A 122 -3.12 11.07 -0.32
N PHE A 123 -3.86 11.48 0.72
CA PHE A 123 -5.26 11.10 0.93
C PHE A 123 -6.22 11.75 -0.06
N THR A 124 -7.26 11.01 -0.47
CA THR A 124 -8.23 11.43 -1.49
C THR A 124 -8.94 12.74 -1.13
N ALA A 125 -9.35 12.93 0.13
CA ALA A 125 -9.97 14.16 0.63
C ALA A 125 -9.16 15.43 0.33
N THR A 126 -7.83 15.33 0.41
CA THR A 126 -6.93 16.47 0.19
C THR A 126 -6.83 16.82 -1.30
N LYS A 127 -6.91 15.82 -2.17
CA LYS A 127 -6.94 15.99 -3.63
C LYS A 127 -8.26 16.57 -4.10
N LEU A 128 -9.38 16.15 -3.52
CA LEU A 128 -10.69 16.76 -3.79
C LEU A 128 -10.71 18.23 -3.35
N ARG A 129 -10.12 18.54 -2.19
CA ARG A 129 -9.96 19.92 -1.69
C ARG A 129 -9.07 20.74 -2.61
N TRP A 130 -7.97 20.18 -3.09
CA TRP A 130 -7.15 20.81 -4.13
C TRP A 130 -7.94 21.04 -5.42
N LEU A 131 -8.70 20.05 -5.90
CA LEU A 131 -9.50 20.14 -7.12
C LEU A 131 -10.53 21.27 -7.04
N ARG A 132 -11.26 21.33 -5.93
CA ARG A 132 -12.24 22.38 -5.62
C ARG A 132 -11.63 23.78 -5.72
N ASP A 133 -10.44 23.96 -5.16
CA ASP A 133 -9.80 25.26 -5.04
C ASP A 133 -9.02 25.67 -6.30
N ALA A 134 -8.37 24.72 -6.98
CA ALA A 134 -7.51 24.97 -8.13
C ALA A 134 -8.23 24.83 -9.47
N GLU A 135 -9.23 23.96 -9.58
CA GLU A 135 -9.98 23.66 -10.80
C GLU A 135 -11.50 23.59 -10.53
N PRO A 136 -12.13 24.70 -10.13
CA PRO A 136 -13.53 24.71 -9.70
C PRO A 136 -14.53 24.25 -10.78
N GLU A 137 -14.21 24.45 -12.06
CA GLU A 137 -15.02 23.94 -13.18
C GLU A 137 -14.99 22.41 -13.27
N SER A 138 -13.82 21.80 -13.03
CA SER A 138 -13.67 20.34 -12.95
C SER A 138 -14.41 19.80 -11.72
N ALA A 139 -14.25 20.46 -10.56
CA ALA A 139 -14.90 20.06 -9.32
C ALA A 139 -16.44 20.08 -9.44
N ALA A 140 -17.01 21.12 -10.06
CA ALA A 140 -18.47 21.25 -10.23
C ALA A 140 -19.10 20.17 -11.12
N ARG A 141 -18.30 19.46 -11.93
CA ARG A 141 -18.76 18.36 -12.80
C ARG A 141 -18.74 16.99 -12.11
N VAL A 142 -18.15 16.89 -10.92
CA VAL A 142 -17.96 15.60 -10.25
C VAL A 142 -19.32 15.02 -9.83
N ALA A 143 -19.71 13.91 -10.45
CA ALA A 143 -20.88 13.14 -10.08
C ALA A 143 -20.53 11.98 -9.15
N ALA A 144 -19.35 11.37 -9.33
CA ALA A 144 -18.85 10.30 -8.47
C ALA A 144 -17.35 10.43 -8.19
N VAL A 145 -16.94 9.93 -7.02
CA VAL A 145 -15.53 9.79 -6.64
C VAL A 145 -15.22 8.32 -6.41
N ALA A 146 -14.19 7.80 -7.07
CA ALA A 146 -13.73 6.42 -6.96
C ALA A 146 -12.22 6.38 -6.73
N LEU A 147 -11.72 5.26 -6.22
CA LEU A 147 -10.29 4.97 -6.13
C LEU A 147 -9.87 4.02 -7.28
N PRO A 148 -8.55 3.78 -7.47
CA PRO A 148 -8.08 3.06 -8.66
C PRO A 148 -8.66 1.65 -8.80
N HIS A 149 -8.75 0.87 -7.71
CA HIS A 149 -9.33 -0.47 -7.80
C HIS A 149 -10.85 -0.42 -7.98
N ASP A 150 -11.54 0.55 -7.39
CA ASP A 150 -12.99 0.75 -7.55
C ASP A 150 -13.34 0.97 -9.03
N TRP A 151 -12.62 1.88 -9.69
CA TRP A 151 -12.85 2.20 -11.10
C TRP A 151 -12.54 1.01 -12.00
N LEU A 152 -11.43 0.30 -11.76
CA LEU A 152 -11.11 -0.92 -12.52
C LEU A 152 -12.13 -2.03 -12.30
N THR A 153 -12.63 -2.19 -11.07
CA THR A 153 -13.67 -3.18 -10.73
C THR A 153 -14.97 -2.87 -11.46
N TRP A 154 -15.36 -1.60 -11.48
CA TRP A 154 -16.54 -1.12 -12.21
C TRP A 154 -16.42 -1.33 -13.72
N ARG A 155 -15.25 -1.02 -14.31
CA ARG A 155 -14.94 -1.29 -15.72
C ARG A 155 -14.95 -2.79 -16.05
N LEU A 156 -14.35 -3.62 -15.19
CA LEU A 156 -14.28 -5.08 -15.35
C LEU A 156 -15.67 -5.73 -15.34
N ARG A 157 -16.59 -5.20 -14.54
CA ARG A 157 -17.99 -5.63 -14.49
C ARG A 157 -18.81 -5.21 -15.73
N GLY A 158 -18.25 -4.37 -16.60
CA GLY A 158 -18.88 -3.93 -17.84
C GLY A 158 -19.57 -2.56 -17.76
N TYR A 159 -19.35 -1.79 -16.69
CA TYR A 159 -19.80 -0.40 -16.62
C TYR A 159 -18.72 0.54 -17.17
N GLY A 160 -19.10 1.78 -17.45
CA GLY A 160 -18.24 2.74 -18.15
C GLY A 160 -19.07 3.78 -18.88
N PRO A 161 -18.42 4.73 -19.57
CA PRO A 161 -19.12 5.57 -20.53
C PRO A 161 -19.94 4.76 -21.53
N ALA A 162 -21.06 5.30 -21.99
CA ALA A 162 -22.01 4.60 -22.84
C ALA A 162 -21.37 4.09 -24.15
N ASP A 163 -20.41 4.84 -24.69
CA ASP A 163 -19.73 4.48 -25.95
C ASP A 163 -18.65 3.39 -25.78
N SER A 164 -18.25 3.08 -24.55
CA SER A 164 -17.14 2.16 -24.25
C SER A 164 -17.48 1.04 -23.26
N SER A 165 -18.75 0.90 -22.87
CA SER A 165 -19.19 -0.14 -21.95
C SER A 165 -20.55 -0.75 -22.31
N PRO A 166 -20.75 -2.05 -22.06
CA PRO A 166 -22.04 -2.71 -22.32
C PRO A 166 -23.16 -2.32 -21.34
N LEU A 167 -22.85 -1.86 -20.13
CA LEU A 167 -23.85 -1.57 -19.09
C LEU A 167 -24.10 -0.07 -18.87
N GLY A 168 -23.29 0.78 -19.50
CA GLY A 168 -23.41 2.24 -19.39
C GLY A 168 -22.94 2.80 -18.04
N PRO A 169 -23.09 4.12 -17.86
CA PRO A 169 -22.49 4.84 -16.72
C PRO A 169 -23.38 4.79 -15.47
N VAL A 170 -23.64 3.59 -14.96
CA VAL A 170 -24.40 3.42 -13.71
C VAL A 170 -23.47 3.66 -12.53
N LEU A 171 -23.41 4.89 -12.03
CA LEU A 171 -22.48 5.30 -10.97
C LEU A 171 -22.75 4.60 -9.63
N ASP A 172 -24.00 4.28 -9.32
CA ASP A 172 -24.38 3.56 -8.08
C ASP A 172 -23.87 2.11 -8.04
N GLU A 173 -23.35 1.59 -9.16
CA GLU A 173 -22.70 0.27 -9.24
C GLU A 173 -21.20 0.32 -8.90
N LEU A 174 -20.67 1.50 -8.58
CA LEU A 174 -19.35 1.61 -7.97
C LEU A 174 -19.33 0.90 -6.63
N VAL A 175 -18.30 0.10 -6.41
CA VAL A 175 -18.06 -0.60 -5.15
C VAL A 175 -16.59 -0.45 -4.76
N THR A 176 -16.35 -0.52 -3.47
CA THR A 176 -15.01 -0.49 -2.86
C THR A 176 -14.96 -1.48 -1.69
N ASP A 177 -13.81 -1.60 -1.06
CA ASP A 177 -13.64 -2.35 0.18
C ASP A 177 -13.36 -1.41 1.36
N ARG A 178 -13.38 -1.95 2.58
CA ARG A 178 -13.08 -1.19 3.79
C ARG A 178 -11.66 -0.60 3.75
N SER A 179 -10.70 -1.35 3.23
CA SER A 179 -9.29 -0.95 3.25
C SER A 179 -9.02 0.29 2.41
N ASP A 180 -9.47 0.35 1.15
CA ASP A 180 -9.20 1.51 0.30
C ASP A 180 -10.10 2.70 0.67
N ALA A 181 -11.36 2.44 1.08
CA ALA A 181 -12.23 3.48 1.64
C ALA A 181 -11.60 4.17 2.86
N SER A 182 -10.89 3.44 3.72
CA SER A 182 -10.18 4.03 4.86
C SER A 182 -9.03 4.96 4.48
N GLY A 183 -8.49 4.82 3.26
CA GLY A 183 -7.48 5.68 2.67
C GLY A 183 -8.03 7.03 2.15
N THR A 184 -9.34 7.27 2.24
CA THR A 184 -9.97 8.45 1.65
C THR A 184 -9.88 9.71 2.52
N SER A 185 -9.85 9.57 3.85
CA SER A 185 -10.12 10.65 4.82
C SER A 185 -11.54 11.27 4.73
N TYR A 186 -12.53 10.50 4.29
CA TYR A 186 -13.97 10.82 4.46
C TYR A 186 -14.82 9.56 4.71
N TRP A 187 -14.21 8.49 5.23
CA TRP A 187 -14.88 7.27 5.67
C TRP A 187 -14.35 6.88 7.04
N ASN A 188 -15.22 6.39 7.93
CA ASN A 188 -14.87 6.06 9.30
C ASN A 188 -14.68 4.55 9.49
N PRO A 189 -13.45 4.06 9.77
CA PRO A 189 -13.20 2.64 9.99
C PRO A 189 -13.96 2.01 11.15
N ARG A 190 -14.25 2.78 12.20
CA ARG A 190 -14.94 2.31 13.40
C ARG A 190 -16.43 2.11 13.15
N THR A 191 -17.09 3.02 12.45
CA THR A 191 -18.54 2.93 12.18
C THR A 191 -18.87 2.24 10.87
N GLY A 192 -17.95 2.22 9.92
CA GLY A 192 -18.16 1.71 8.57
C GLY A 192 -18.89 2.68 7.64
N GLU A 193 -19.03 3.95 8.02
CA GLU A 193 -19.86 4.94 7.32
C GLU A 193 -19.03 6.06 6.68
N TYR A 194 -19.53 6.59 5.56
CA TYR A 194 -18.98 7.79 4.96
C TYR A 194 -19.33 9.04 5.76
N ASP A 195 -18.34 9.89 5.94
CA ASP A 195 -18.49 11.21 6.53
C ASP A 195 -18.82 12.23 5.42
N ARG A 196 -20.11 12.46 5.21
CA ARG A 196 -20.62 13.35 4.15
C ARG A 196 -20.27 14.81 4.35
N GLU A 197 -20.06 15.25 5.60
CA GLU A 197 -19.62 16.61 5.88
C GLU A 197 -18.16 16.79 5.45
N LEU A 198 -17.27 15.84 5.77
CA LEU A 198 -15.88 15.88 5.29
C LEU A 198 -15.80 15.81 3.77
N LEU A 199 -16.62 14.96 3.13
CA LEU A 199 -16.70 14.92 1.67
C LEU A 199 -17.10 16.29 1.09
N ALA A 200 -18.19 16.88 1.59
CA ALA A 200 -18.66 18.18 1.11
C ALA A 200 -17.66 19.31 1.40
N ALA A 201 -16.97 19.28 2.54
CA ALA A 201 -15.90 20.22 2.85
C ALA A 201 -14.67 20.04 1.94
N SER A 202 -14.40 18.82 1.49
CA SER A 202 -13.35 18.53 0.52
C SER A 202 -13.73 18.92 -0.90
N LEU A 203 -14.85 18.45 -1.43
CA LEU A 203 -15.23 18.64 -2.84
C LEU A 203 -15.99 19.95 -3.11
N GLY A 204 -16.66 20.50 -2.09
CA GLY A 204 -17.56 21.65 -2.21
C GLY A 204 -19.05 21.27 -2.35
N HIS A 205 -19.35 20.00 -2.59
CA HIS A 205 -20.70 19.42 -2.62
C HIS A 205 -20.63 17.90 -2.40
N ASP A 206 -21.79 17.24 -2.29
CA ASP A 206 -21.88 15.78 -2.18
C ASP A 206 -21.73 15.08 -3.55
N ALA A 207 -21.35 13.81 -3.56
CA ALA A 207 -21.17 12.99 -4.76
C ALA A 207 -21.51 11.51 -4.50
N VAL A 208 -21.74 10.75 -5.56
CA VAL A 208 -21.85 9.29 -5.46
C VAL A 208 -20.51 8.73 -4.98
N LEU A 209 -20.59 7.87 -3.96
CA LEU A 209 -19.44 7.17 -3.42
C LEU A 209 -19.67 5.66 -3.57
N PRO A 210 -18.61 4.86 -3.82
CA PRO A 210 -18.71 3.42 -3.98
C PRO A 210 -19.33 2.77 -2.75
N ARG A 211 -20.18 1.76 -2.93
CA ARG A 211 -20.67 0.97 -1.80
C ARG A 211 -19.52 0.15 -1.21
N VAL A 212 -19.29 0.28 0.09
CA VAL A 212 -18.24 -0.44 0.82
C VAL A 212 -18.70 -1.87 1.09
N LEU A 213 -17.98 -2.85 0.53
CA LEU A 213 -18.32 -4.26 0.61
C LEU A 213 -17.63 -4.95 1.81
N GLY A 214 -18.26 -6.01 2.31
CA GLY A 214 -17.64 -6.94 3.25
C GLY A 214 -16.54 -7.80 2.60
N PRO A 215 -15.62 -8.39 3.38
CA PRO A 215 -14.46 -9.11 2.84
C PRO A 215 -14.82 -10.36 2.01
N ALA A 216 -15.94 -11.01 2.33
CA ALA A 216 -16.48 -12.16 1.59
C ALA A 216 -17.59 -11.77 0.59
N GLU A 217 -17.96 -10.49 0.54
CA GLU A 217 -19.06 -10.04 -0.29
C GLU A 217 -18.62 -9.95 -1.76
N SER A 218 -19.50 -10.38 -2.66
CA SER A 218 -19.28 -10.24 -4.09
C SER A 218 -19.71 -8.86 -4.57
N ALA A 219 -18.88 -8.26 -5.41
CA ALA A 219 -19.22 -7.11 -6.23
C ALA A 219 -20.22 -7.45 -7.36
N GLY A 220 -20.69 -8.69 -7.46
CA GLY A 220 -21.47 -9.21 -8.58
C GLY A 220 -20.61 -10.06 -9.51
N ALA A 221 -21.04 -10.21 -10.77
CA ALA A 221 -20.31 -10.99 -11.77
C ALA A 221 -20.06 -10.17 -13.04
N THR A 222 -19.05 -10.56 -13.80
CA THR A 222 -18.78 -9.99 -15.12
C THR A 222 -19.90 -10.29 -16.10
N VAL A 223 -20.10 -9.40 -17.08
CA VAL A 223 -20.89 -9.66 -18.28
C VAL A 223 -19.97 -10.00 -19.46
N ALA A 224 -20.50 -10.61 -20.51
CA ALA A 224 -19.71 -10.92 -21.70
C ALA A 224 -19.54 -9.66 -22.56
N PHE A 225 -18.29 -9.22 -22.77
CA PHE A 225 -18.00 -8.13 -23.69
C PHE A 225 -16.56 -8.18 -24.21
N SER A 226 -16.33 -7.52 -25.35
CA SER A 226 -14.99 -7.36 -25.94
C SER A 226 -14.51 -5.94 -25.68
N PRO A 227 -13.68 -5.73 -24.64
CA PRO A 227 -13.19 -4.40 -24.32
C PRO A 227 -12.25 -3.89 -25.41
N VAL A 228 -12.24 -2.56 -25.55
CA VAL A 228 -11.32 -1.84 -26.42
C VAL A 228 -10.42 -0.99 -25.54
N SER A 229 -9.12 -1.02 -25.83
CA SER A 229 -8.15 -0.13 -25.18
C SER A 229 -8.41 1.35 -25.52
N ALA A 230 -7.81 2.26 -24.78
CA ALA A 230 -7.86 3.71 -25.06
C ALA A 230 -7.38 4.03 -26.49
N SER A 231 -6.46 3.24 -27.03
CA SER A 231 -5.93 3.36 -28.39
C SER A 231 -6.86 2.84 -29.50
N GLY A 232 -8.03 2.28 -29.16
CA GLY A 232 -8.94 1.65 -30.11
C GLY A 232 -8.56 0.21 -30.48
N THR A 233 -7.52 -0.36 -29.86
CA THR A 233 -7.10 -1.75 -30.11
C THR A 233 -8.04 -2.72 -29.37
N PRO A 234 -8.68 -3.68 -30.07
CA PRO A 234 -9.49 -4.72 -29.43
C PRO A 234 -8.64 -5.59 -28.51
N ALA A 235 -9.13 -5.88 -27.31
CA ALA A 235 -8.50 -6.80 -26.37
C ALA A 235 -9.22 -8.16 -26.33
N ALA A 236 -8.67 -9.10 -25.56
CA ALA A 236 -9.30 -10.39 -25.33
C ALA A 236 -10.69 -10.20 -24.67
N PRO A 237 -11.71 -11.00 -25.05
CA PRO A 237 -13.03 -10.93 -24.43
C PRO A 237 -12.98 -11.17 -22.93
N ILE A 238 -13.84 -10.47 -22.19
CA ILE A 238 -14.17 -10.77 -20.80
C ILE A 238 -15.40 -11.70 -20.82
N PRO A 239 -15.31 -12.93 -20.31
CA PRO A 239 -16.46 -13.85 -20.22
C PRO A 239 -17.52 -13.35 -19.23
N ALA A 240 -18.77 -13.77 -19.43
CA ALA A 240 -19.82 -13.57 -18.42
C ALA A 240 -19.68 -14.57 -17.27
N GLY A 241 -20.12 -14.16 -16.07
CA GLY A 241 -20.31 -15.06 -14.92
C GLY A 241 -19.10 -15.25 -14.02
N ILE A 242 -18.00 -14.54 -14.24
CA ILE A 242 -16.85 -14.54 -13.32
C ILE A 242 -17.25 -13.73 -12.09
N VAL A 243 -17.22 -14.35 -10.91
CA VAL A 243 -17.53 -13.65 -9.65
C VAL A 243 -16.45 -12.59 -9.39
N VAL A 244 -16.87 -11.38 -9.05
CA VAL A 244 -15.96 -10.28 -8.73
C VAL A 244 -15.93 -10.07 -7.21
N GLY A 245 -14.75 -10.08 -6.62
CA GLY A 245 -14.53 -9.79 -5.19
C GLY A 245 -14.52 -8.29 -4.89
N ALA A 246 -14.46 -7.94 -3.60
CA ALA A 246 -14.57 -6.54 -3.15
C ALA A 246 -13.41 -5.62 -3.60
N GLY A 247 -12.23 -6.18 -3.83
CA GLY A 247 -10.98 -5.44 -4.04
C GLY A 247 -10.29 -5.05 -2.74
N ALA A 248 -9.13 -4.42 -2.84
CA ALA A 248 -8.39 -3.93 -1.67
C ALA A 248 -7.41 -2.79 -2.02
N GLY A 249 -7.06 -1.99 -1.03
CA GLY A 249 -5.83 -1.21 -1.06
C GLY A 249 -4.61 -2.13 -1.02
N ASP A 250 -3.53 -1.76 -1.71
CA ASP A 250 -2.31 -2.58 -1.87
C ASP A 250 -1.69 -3.11 -0.55
N ASN A 251 -1.56 -2.30 0.51
CA ASN A 251 -1.03 -2.75 1.80
C ASN A 251 -1.93 -3.81 2.45
N ALA A 252 -3.25 -3.62 2.39
CA ALA A 252 -4.21 -4.58 2.90
C ALA A 252 -4.27 -5.85 2.04
N GLY A 253 -4.15 -5.71 0.71
CA GLY A 253 -3.97 -6.82 -0.22
C GLY A 253 -2.71 -7.62 0.09
N ALA A 254 -1.58 -6.97 0.34
CA ALA A 254 -0.35 -7.63 0.76
C ALA A 254 -0.51 -8.36 2.10
N ALA A 255 -1.15 -7.74 3.09
CA ALA A 255 -1.45 -8.39 4.38
C ALA A 255 -2.30 -9.66 4.18
N LEU A 256 -3.33 -9.57 3.35
CA LEU A 256 -4.24 -10.68 3.05
C LEU A 256 -3.50 -11.83 2.35
N GLY A 257 -2.67 -11.52 1.34
CA GLY A 257 -1.88 -12.50 0.59
C GLY A 257 -0.74 -13.11 1.38
N LEU A 258 -0.25 -12.42 2.41
CA LEU A 258 0.69 -12.96 3.39
C LEU A 258 0.04 -13.86 4.44
N GLY A 259 -1.29 -13.99 4.43
CA GLY A 259 -2.00 -14.71 5.47
C GLY A 259 -1.88 -14.03 6.84
N ALA A 260 -1.62 -12.72 6.88
CA ALA A 260 -1.43 -11.99 8.12
C ALA A 260 -2.71 -12.05 8.97
N VAL A 261 -2.52 -12.21 10.28
CA VAL A 261 -3.57 -12.26 11.29
C VAL A 261 -3.28 -11.27 12.41
N GLU A 262 -4.26 -11.08 13.30
CA GLU A 262 -4.10 -10.17 14.45
C GLU A 262 -2.78 -10.42 15.21
N GLY A 263 -2.03 -9.33 15.41
CA GLY A 263 -0.69 -9.35 16.04
C GLY A 263 0.47 -9.52 15.06
N ASP A 264 0.24 -9.90 13.81
CA ASP A 264 1.27 -9.84 12.77
C ASP A 264 1.55 -8.39 12.37
N VAL A 265 2.83 -8.05 12.26
CA VAL A 265 3.30 -6.77 11.73
C VAL A 265 4.06 -7.04 10.44
N VAL A 266 3.64 -6.44 9.33
CA VAL A 266 4.37 -6.49 8.07
C VAL A 266 5.32 -5.29 8.02
N VAL A 267 6.60 -5.59 7.83
CA VAL A 267 7.65 -4.59 7.60
C VAL A 267 8.11 -4.75 6.16
N SER A 268 7.75 -3.79 5.30
CA SER A 268 8.09 -3.82 3.88
C SER A 268 9.25 -2.89 3.57
N ILE A 269 10.32 -3.45 3.02
CA ILE A 269 11.53 -2.71 2.62
C ILE A 269 11.58 -2.60 1.09
N GLY A 270 10.80 -1.66 0.56
CA GLY A 270 10.92 -1.17 -0.82
C GLY A 270 11.91 0.00 -0.90
N THR A 271 11.83 0.78 -1.98
CA THR A 271 12.56 2.06 -2.09
C THR A 271 12.19 3.01 -0.93
N SER A 272 10.92 2.99 -0.52
CA SER A 272 10.37 3.50 0.73
C SER A 272 9.99 2.35 1.66
N GLY A 273 9.78 2.65 2.94
CA GLY A 273 9.41 1.67 3.96
C GLY A 273 7.95 1.78 4.36
N THR A 274 7.33 0.65 4.72
CA THR A 274 6.05 0.65 5.43
C THR A 274 6.09 -0.33 6.59
N VAL A 275 5.40 0.03 7.67
CA VAL A 275 5.17 -0.82 8.84
C VAL A 275 3.69 -0.78 9.14
N PHE A 276 3.03 -1.93 9.01
CA PHE A 276 1.60 -2.02 9.25
C PHE A 276 1.27 -3.32 9.97
N ALA A 277 0.24 -3.29 10.81
CA ALA A 277 -0.13 -4.45 11.62
C ALA A 277 -1.60 -4.79 11.43
N VAL A 278 -1.94 -6.08 11.56
CA VAL A 278 -3.34 -6.49 11.65
C VAL A 278 -3.75 -6.46 13.12
N THR A 279 -4.87 -5.82 13.42
CA THR A 279 -5.40 -5.69 14.80
C THR A 279 -6.93 -5.70 14.81
N GLY A 280 -7.53 -6.21 15.89
CA GLY A 280 -8.99 -6.25 16.06
C GLY A 280 -9.65 -4.90 16.35
N GLU A 281 -8.87 -3.86 16.71
CA GLU A 281 -9.39 -2.55 17.11
C GLU A 281 -8.90 -1.40 16.20
N PRO A 282 -9.76 -0.42 15.83
CA PRO A 282 -9.34 0.71 15.03
C PRO A 282 -8.52 1.71 15.85
N SER A 283 -7.50 2.29 15.21
CA SER A 283 -6.69 3.39 15.76
C SER A 283 -7.20 4.76 15.32
N ALA A 284 -6.92 5.79 16.13
CA ALA A 284 -7.21 7.20 15.85
C ALA A 284 -6.07 8.06 16.42
N ASP A 285 -4.88 7.96 15.81
CA ASP A 285 -3.68 8.68 16.27
C ASP A 285 -3.75 10.16 15.91
N GLU A 286 -4.05 11.01 16.90
CA GLU A 286 -4.14 12.46 16.73
C GLU A 286 -2.79 13.13 16.40
N THR A 287 -1.67 12.44 16.62
CA THR A 287 -0.35 12.95 16.20
C THR A 287 -0.16 12.89 14.68
N GLY A 288 -0.98 12.09 13.99
CA GLY A 288 -0.89 11.85 12.56
C GLY A 288 0.29 10.94 12.15
N THR A 289 0.95 10.28 13.10
CA THR A 289 2.07 9.37 12.81
C THR A 289 1.55 8.07 12.20
N VAL A 290 0.46 7.54 12.75
CA VAL A 290 -0.16 6.27 12.33
C VAL A 290 -1.47 6.58 11.59
N ALA A 291 -1.56 6.12 10.34
CA ALA A 291 -2.82 6.12 9.61
C ALA A 291 -3.66 4.92 10.08
N GLY A 292 -4.86 5.17 10.60
CA GLY A 292 -5.76 4.13 11.09
C GLY A 292 -6.62 3.54 9.99
N PHE A 293 -6.02 2.74 9.11
CA PHE A 293 -6.75 2.07 8.03
C PHE A 293 -7.52 0.83 8.50
N ALA A 294 -8.45 0.38 7.67
CA ALA A 294 -9.03 -0.95 7.76
C ALA A 294 -8.19 -1.96 6.97
N ASP A 295 -8.25 -3.24 7.34
CA ASP A 295 -7.68 -4.30 6.50
C ASP A 295 -8.73 -4.88 5.54
N ALA A 296 -8.30 -5.78 4.66
CA ALA A 296 -9.15 -6.46 3.69
C ALA A 296 -9.84 -7.74 4.23
N SER A 297 -9.64 -8.08 5.51
CA SER A 297 -10.21 -9.29 6.14
C SER A 297 -11.36 -9.01 7.12
N GLY A 298 -11.63 -7.74 7.42
CA GLY A 298 -12.66 -7.31 8.38
C GLY A 298 -12.09 -6.72 9.67
N ALA A 299 -10.78 -6.75 9.85
CA ALA A 299 -10.02 -6.17 10.94
C ALA A 299 -9.53 -4.73 10.58
N PHE A 300 -8.45 -4.29 11.21
CA PHE A 300 -7.84 -2.97 11.03
C PHE A 300 -6.34 -3.06 10.71
N LEU A 301 -5.82 -1.99 10.10
CA LEU A 301 -4.49 -1.92 9.53
C LEU A 301 -3.78 -0.59 9.88
N PRO A 302 -3.48 -0.30 11.16
CA PRO A 302 -2.65 0.84 11.52
C PRO A 302 -1.34 0.79 10.74
N LEU A 303 -1.05 1.86 10.01
CA LEU A 303 0.04 1.92 9.03
C LEU A 303 0.91 3.14 9.25
N VAL A 304 2.21 2.91 9.17
CA VAL A 304 3.26 3.92 9.13
C VAL A 304 4.03 3.79 7.82
N ALA A 305 4.33 4.92 7.20
CA ALA A 305 5.18 5.00 6.02
C ALA A 305 6.44 5.83 6.31
N THR A 306 7.57 5.38 5.77
CA THR A 306 8.87 6.07 5.79
C THR A 306 9.36 6.30 4.36
N LEU A 307 10.04 7.42 4.12
CA LEU A 307 10.60 7.78 2.81
C LEU A 307 11.87 6.99 2.49
N ASN A 308 12.69 6.73 3.52
CA ASN A 308 14.00 6.13 3.38
C ASN A 308 13.98 4.66 3.82
N ALA A 309 14.18 3.75 2.87
CA ALA A 309 14.35 2.32 3.12
C ALA A 309 15.48 1.74 2.25
N ALA A 310 15.20 0.91 1.24
CA ALA A 310 16.25 0.27 0.44
C ALA A 310 17.23 1.26 -0.22
N ARG A 311 16.77 2.48 -0.56
CA ARG A 311 17.61 3.56 -1.13
C ARG A 311 18.81 3.94 -0.26
N ILE A 312 18.72 3.69 1.05
CA ILE A 312 19.82 3.90 2.00
C ILE A 312 20.97 2.96 1.64
N LEU A 313 20.64 1.70 1.36
CA LEU A 313 21.61 0.67 1.01
C LEU A 313 22.22 0.95 -0.37
N ASP A 314 21.41 1.39 -1.34
CA ASP A 314 21.89 1.80 -2.66
C ASP A 314 22.93 2.93 -2.55
N SER A 315 22.63 3.97 -1.75
CA SER A 315 23.50 5.12 -1.55
C SER A 315 24.83 4.73 -0.90
N VAL A 316 24.79 3.93 0.16
CA VAL A 316 26.01 3.52 0.88
C VAL A 316 26.83 2.50 0.07
N ALA A 317 26.19 1.59 -0.67
CA ALA A 317 26.87 0.68 -1.58
C ALA A 317 27.62 1.46 -2.68
N ALA A 318 26.96 2.46 -3.29
CA ALA A 318 27.58 3.33 -4.28
C ALA A 318 28.77 4.12 -3.70
N LEU A 319 28.63 4.69 -2.49
CA LEU A 319 29.70 5.40 -1.80
C LEU A 319 30.93 4.51 -1.55
N LEU A 320 30.71 3.25 -1.20
CA LEU A 320 31.78 2.27 -0.92
C LEU A 320 32.34 1.59 -2.19
N GLY A 321 31.69 1.78 -3.33
CA GLY A 321 32.01 1.12 -4.60
C GLY A 321 31.81 -0.39 -4.56
N VAL A 322 30.70 -0.85 -3.97
CA VAL A 322 30.38 -2.28 -3.81
C VAL A 322 28.95 -2.60 -4.26
N ASP A 323 28.66 -3.89 -4.44
CA ASP A 323 27.29 -4.39 -4.62
C ASP A 323 26.62 -4.69 -3.26
N HIS A 324 25.32 -4.99 -3.28
CA HIS A 324 24.55 -5.28 -2.06
C HIS A 324 25.00 -6.55 -1.33
N ALA A 325 25.51 -7.55 -2.04
CA ALA A 325 26.01 -8.78 -1.44
C ALA A 325 27.29 -8.49 -0.61
N THR A 326 28.20 -7.69 -1.18
CA THR A 326 29.42 -7.25 -0.52
C THR A 326 29.11 -6.28 0.62
N LEU A 327 28.16 -5.35 0.44
CA LEU A 327 27.67 -4.48 1.52
C LEU A 327 27.18 -5.30 2.72
N GLY A 328 26.36 -6.33 2.46
CA GLY A 328 25.87 -7.23 3.51
C GLY A 328 26.99 -8.00 4.20
N SER A 329 27.96 -8.50 3.43
CA SER A 329 29.13 -9.20 3.97
C SER A 329 29.99 -8.30 4.87
N LEU A 330 30.22 -7.05 4.45
CA LEU A 330 30.92 -6.04 5.24
C LEU A 330 30.15 -5.70 6.52
N ALA A 331 28.83 -5.54 6.44
CA ALA A 331 28.00 -5.27 7.60
C ALA A 331 28.11 -6.39 8.65
N LEU A 332 28.04 -7.65 8.23
CA LEU A 332 28.16 -8.80 9.13
C LEU A 332 29.55 -8.96 9.77
N ALA A 333 30.59 -8.35 9.19
CA ALA A 333 31.94 -8.36 9.76
C ALA A 333 32.12 -7.32 10.90
N ALA A 334 31.22 -6.35 11.02
CA ALA A 334 31.20 -5.40 12.15
C ALA A 334 30.27 -5.88 13.28
N PRO A 335 30.59 -5.56 14.54
CA PRO A 335 29.75 -5.92 15.69
C PRO A 335 28.42 -5.15 15.69
N ALA A 336 27.47 -5.64 16.49
CA ALA A 336 26.24 -4.90 16.78
C ALA A 336 26.51 -3.50 17.34
N GLY A 337 25.80 -2.51 16.81
CA GLY A 337 26.00 -1.10 17.09
C GLY A 337 27.20 -0.49 16.35
N ALA A 338 27.77 -1.18 15.36
CA ALA A 338 28.84 -0.68 14.48
C ALA A 338 30.01 0.02 15.20
N SER A 339 30.42 -0.50 16.36
CA SER A 339 31.45 0.11 17.23
C SER A 339 31.13 1.57 17.63
N GLY A 340 29.85 1.92 17.75
CA GLY A 340 29.33 3.24 18.09
C GLY A 340 28.98 4.14 16.89
N LEU A 341 29.19 3.68 15.64
CA LEU A 341 28.80 4.44 14.46
C LEU A 341 27.29 4.35 14.24
N VAL A 342 26.61 5.49 14.12
CA VAL A 342 25.16 5.53 13.91
C VAL A 342 24.84 6.33 12.66
N LEU A 343 24.14 5.71 11.70
CA LEU A 343 23.55 6.42 10.57
C LEU A 343 22.08 6.69 10.87
N GLN A 344 21.71 7.97 10.88
CA GLN A 344 20.32 8.41 10.83
C GLN A 344 19.98 8.75 9.37
N PRO A 345 19.17 7.95 8.68
CA PRO A 345 19.24 7.90 7.23
C PRO A 345 18.16 8.74 6.52
N TYR A 346 17.92 9.98 6.95
CA TYR A 346 16.92 10.87 6.34
C TYR A 346 17.45 11.56 5.08
N PHE A 347 17.82 10.78 4.06
CA PHE A 347 18.43 11.30 2.83
C PHE A 347 17.50 12.22 2.03
N GLU A 348 16.18 12.04 2.19
CA GLU A 348 15.13 12.73 1.44
C GLU A 348 14.13 13.43 2.37
N GLY A 349 14.60 13.94 3.51
CA GLY A 349 13.72 14.21 4.65
C GLY A 349 13.16 12.91 5.23
N GLU A 350 12.11 12.99 6.03
CA GLU A 350 11.40 11.82 6.53
C GLU A 350 9.91 12.11 6.77
N ARG A 351 9.08 11.07 6.55
CA ARG A 351 7.63 11.12 6.85
C ARG A 351 7.34 10.72 8.28
N THR A 352 8.00 9.67 8.76
CA THR A 352 7.88 9.19 10.13
C THR A 352 9.27 8.98 10.75
N PRO A 353 9.68 9.83 11.70
CA PRO A 353 8.98 11.01 12.21
C PRO A 353 8.81 12.12 11.15
N ASN A 354 7.83 13.02 11.33
CA ASN A 354 7.51 14.09 10.38
C ASN A 354 8.62 15.16 10.34
N LEU A 355 9.58 14.98 9.44
CA LEU A 355 10.79 15.79 9.32
C LEU A 355 11.13 16.03 7.84
N PRO A 356 10.32 16.81 7.11
CA PRO A 356 10.45 16.96 5.66
C PRO A 356 11.78 17.58 5.22
N ASP A 357 12.38 18.44 6.06
CA ASP A 357 13.63 19.15 5.76
C ASP A 357 14.88 18.50 6.38
N ALA A 358 14.74 17.33 7.01
CA ALA A 358 15.88 16.66 7.63
C ALA A 358 16.84 16.08 6.59
N THR A 359 18.12 15.96 6.99
CA THR A 359 19.16 15.34 6.18
C THR A 359 19.78 14.15 6.91
N ALA A 360 20.31 13.20 6.15
CA ALA A 360 21.01 12.06 6.72
C ALA A 360 22.25 12.52 7.50
N THR A 361 22.48 11.93 8.67
CA THR A 361 23.61 12.30 9.54
C THR A 361 24.30 11.05 10.08
N LEU A 362 25.63 11.08 10.08
CA LEU A 362 26.47 10.03 10.65
C LEU A 362 27.06 10.52 11.98
N PHE A 363 26.79 9.80 13.07
CA PHE A 363 27.27 10.11 14.41
C PHE A 363 28.27 9.06 14.89
N GLY A 364 29.05 9.40 15.92
CA GLY A 364 29.92 8.43 16.61
C GLY A 364 31.16 8.01 15.82
N MET A 365 31.64 8.85 14.91
CA MET A 365 32.88 8.59 14.16
C MET A 365 34.10 8.60 15.08
N THR A 366 34.83 7.49 15.07
CA THR A 366 36.13 7.31 15.72
C THR A 366 37.06 6.58 14.77
N LEU A 367 38.37 6.51 15.06
CA LEU A 367 39.30 5.70 14.27
C LEU A 367 38.91 4.21 14.23
N ALA A 368 38.24 3.71 15.27
CA ALA A 368 37.82 2.32 15.38
C ALA A 368 36.50 2.03 14.65
N SER A 369 35.59 3.01 14.59
CA SER A 369 34.25 2.85 14.01
C SER A 369 34.18 3.29 12.54
N THR A 370 35.13 4.11 12.08
CA THR A 370 35.17 4.63 10.69
C THR A 370 35.85 3.63 9.75
N THR A 371 35.20 2.49 9.52
CA THR A 371 35.65 1.46 8.55
C THR A 371 34.55 1.16 7.52
N ARG A 372 34.88 0.39 6.47
CA ARG A 372 33.90 -0.04 5.46
C ARG A 372 32.84 -0.96 6.07
N GLU A 373 33.25 -1.81 7.01
CA GLU A 373 32.41 -2.72 7.78
C GLU A 373 31.49 -1.92 8.71
N GLY A 374 32.05 -0.96 9.47
CA GLY A 374 31.28 -0.08 10.36
C GLY A 374 30.23 0.72 9.60
N LEU A 375 30.58 1.33 8.47
CA LEU A 375 29.63 2.10 7.66
C LEU A 375 28.54 1.21 7.04
N SER A 376 28.90 0.04 6.51
CA SER A 376 27.92 -0.94 6.00
C SER A 376 26.95 -1.38 7.08
N ARG A 377 27.46 -1.63 8.30
CA ARG A 377 26.66 -2.03 9.46
C ARG A 377 25.72 -0.93 9.93
N ALA A 378 26.23 0.28 10.10
CA ALA A 378 25.44 1.44 10.48
C ALA A 378 24.34 1.75 9.46
N ALA A 379 24.56 1.49 8.18
CA ALA A 379 23.56 1.67 7.14
C ALA A 379 22.36 0.72 7.28
N ILE A 380 22.62 -0.57 7.51
CA ILE A 380 21.56 -1.57 7.71
C ILE A 380 20.86 -1.35 9.06
N GLU A 381 21.62 -1.11 10.14
CA GLU A 381 21.07 -0.81 11.46
C GLU A 381 20.23 0.48 11.44
N GLY A 382 20.69 1.54 10.79
CA GLY A 382 19.96 2.81 10.66
C GLY A 382 18.64 2.67 9.91
N LEU A 383 18.62 1.92 8.80
CA LEU A 383 17.41 1.58 8.06
C LEU A 383 16.41 0.85 8.97
N LEU A 384 16.85 -0.23 9.61
CA LEU A 384 15.99 -1.06 10.44
C LEU A 384 15.52 -0.34 11.71
N CYS A 385 16.35 0.54 12.28
CA CYS A 385 15.95 1.41 13.39
C CYS A 385 14.83 2.37 12.99
N GLY A 386 14.87 2.96 11.80
CA GLY A 386 13.75 3.78 11.31
C GLY A 386 12.44 2.98 11.19
N LEU A 387 12.52 1.73 10.74
CA LEU A 387 11.35 0.84 10.70
C LEU A 387 10.90 0.39 12.10
N ALA A 388 11.83 0.21 13.03
CA ALA A 388 11.50 -0.09 14.43
C ALA A 388 10.85 1.10 15.15
N ASP A 389 11.12 2.35 14.75
CA ASP A 389 10.33 3.51 15.20
C ASP A 389 8.89 3.45 14.68
N GLY A 390 8.69 2.94 13.45
CA GLY A 390 7.36 2.63 12.92
C GLY A 390 6.63 1.55 13.72
N LEU A 391 7.34 0.48 14.12
CA LEU A 391 6.78 -0.55 15.00
C LEU A 391 6.36 0.03 16.36
N ASP A 392 7.20 0.89 16.96
CA ASP A 392 6.88 1.54 18.23
C ASP A 392 5.69 2.50 18.09
N ALA A 393 5.54 3.19 16.96
CA ALA A 393 4.36 4.00 16.69
C ALA A 393 3.09 3.16 16.61
N VAL A 394 3.13 2.01 15.94
CA VAL A 394 2.00 1.06 15.87
C VAL A 394 1.67 0.46 17.25
N ARG A 395 2.66 0.19 18.09
CA ARG A 395 2.45 -0.23 19.50
C ARG A 395 1.72 0.84 20.32
N ARG A 396 2.03 2.12 20.13
CA ARG A 396 1.39 3.22 20.87
C ARG A 396 -0.11 3.32 20.61
N VAL A 397 -0.59 2.85 19.46
CA VAL A 397 -2.03 2.81 19.14
C VAL A 397 -2.72 1.52 19.59
N GLY A 398 -2.06 0.71 20.43
CA GLY A 398 -2.66 -0.43 21.11
C GLY A 398 -2.39 -1.79 20.49
N VAL A 399 -1.62 -1.85 19.39
CA VAL A 399 -1.22 -3.15 18.80
C VAL A 399 -0.26 -3.89 19.72
N VAL A 400 -0.45 -5.19 19.85
CA VAL A 400 0.46 -6.12 20.53
C VAL A 400 1.15 -7.00 19.47
N PRO A 401 2.37 -6.66 19.02
CA PRO A 401 3.07 -7.42 18.00
C PRO A 401 3.45 -8.83 18.50
N GLN A 402 3.16 -9.84 17.70
CA GLN A 402 3.50 -11.24 17.97
C GLN A 402 4.60 -11.76 17.03
N ARG A 403 4.61 -11.26 15.80
CA ARG A 403 5.57 -11.64 14.75
C ARG A 403 5.73 -10.52 13.73
N ILE A 404 6.92 -10.39 13.17
CA ILE A 404 7.22 -9.53 12.03
C ILE A 404 7.32 -10.37 10.77
N LEU A 405 6.58 -10.00 9.74
CA LEU A 405 6.72 -10.49 8.37
C LEU A 405 7.56 -9.47 7.60
N LEU A 406 8.83 -9.79 7.39
CA LEU A 406 9.79 -8.92 6.71
C LEU A 406 9.78 -9.19 5.21
N ILE A 407 9.29 -8.22 4.42
CA ILE A 407 9.14 -8.33 2.97
C ILE A 407 9.90 -7.23 2.23
N GLY A 408 9.89 -7.31 0.89
CA GLY A 408 10.57 -6.35 0.01
C GLY A 408 11.94 -6.84 -0.45
N GLY A 409 12.48 -6.22 -1.51
CA GLY A 409 13.70 -6.72 -2.17
C GLY A 409 14.92 -6.75 -1.24
N ALA A 410 15.06 -5.75 -0.38
CA ALA A 410 16.17 -5.68 0.57
C ALA A 410 16.07 -6.74 1.69
N ALA A 411 14.87 -7.25 2.00
CA ALA A 411 14.67 -8.30 3.01
C ALA A 411 15.29 -9.65 2.59
N LEU A 412 15.62 -9.84 1.32
CA LEU A 412 16.29 -11.05 0.83
C LEU A 412 17.80 -11.05 1.08
N ASN A 413 18.38 -9.90 1.47
CA ASN A 413 19.79 -9.85 1.83
C ASN A 413 19.99 -10.52 3.20
N PRO A 414 20.82 -11.58 3.32
CA PRO A 414 21.02 -12.29 4.58
C PRO A 414 21.49 -11.39 5.74
N ALA A 415 22.25 -10.32 5.43
CA ALA A 415 22.67 -9.37 6.45
C ALA A 415 21.49 -8.55 7.01
N VAL A 416 20.56 -8.14 6.14
CA VAL A 416 19.33 -7.47 6.57
C VAL A 416 18.49 -8.39 7.45
N GLN A 417 18.37 -9.68 7.10
CA GLN A 417 17.63 -10.66 7.89
C GLN A 417 18.23 -10.87 9.28
N ALA A 418 19.55 -11.09 9.35
CA ALA A 418 20.25 -11.29 10.61
C ALA A 418 20.20 -10.03 11.49
N ILE A 419 20.44 -8.85 10.92
CA ILE A 419 20.43 -7.59 11.67
C ILE A 419 18.99 -7.20 12.06
N ALA A 420 17.97 -7.55 11.28
CA ALA A 420 16.57 -7.36 11.67
C ALA A 420 16.24 -8.11 12.96
N ALA A 421 16.69 -9.37 13.10
CA ALA A 421 16.52 -10.15 14.33
C ALA A 421 17.29 -9.57 15.54
N GLN A 422 18.25 -8.66 15.29
CA GLN A 422 18.99 -7.94 16.32
C GLN A 422 18.33 -6.60 16.67
N VAL A 423 17.74 -5.91 15.69
CA VAL A 423 17.08 -4.62 15.89
C VAL A 423 15.69 -4.77 16.50
N PHE A 424 14.88 -5.68 15.96
CA PHE A 424 13.53 -5.91 16.46
C PHE A 424 13.54 -6.80 17.70
N ASP A 425 12.64 -6.51 18.62
CA ASP A 425 12.37 -7.30 19.85
C ASP A 425 11.23 -8.31 19.65
N VAL A 426 10.78 -8.51 18.42
CA VAL A 426 9.69 -9.39 17.99
C VAL A 426 10.25 -10.44 17.02
N PRO A 427 9.80 -11.71 17.07
CA PRO A 427 10.24 -12.74 16.12
C PRO A 427 10.08 -12.31 14.66
N VAL A 428 11.13 -12.48 13.86
CA VAL A 428 11.15 -12.10 12.44
C VAL A 428 11.03 -13.34 11.55
N THR A 429 10.10 -13.30 10.61
CA THR A 429 9.93 -14.28 9.55
C THR A 429 10.04 -13.57 8.21
N VAL A 430 10.75 -14.18 7.26
CA VAL A 430 10.93 -13.68 5.89
C VAL A 430 10.17 -14.62 4.96
N PRO A 431 8.98 -14.21 4.46
CA PRO A 431 8.25 -14.97 3.46
C PRO A 431 9.06 -15.17 2.17
N SER A 432 8.82 -16.26 1.45
CA SER A 432 9.39 -16.48 0.13
C SER A 432 8.88 -15.43 -0.86
N PRO A 433 9.73 -14.91 -1.77
CA PRO A 433 9.32 -13.90 -2.74
C PRO A 433 8.03 -14.26 -3.47
N GLY A 434 7.07 -13.35 -3.48
CA GLY A 434 5.77 -13.54 -4.10
C GLY A 434 5.12 -12.22 -4.51
N GLU A 435 4.03 -12.32 -5.26
CA GLU A 435 3.22 -11.17 -5.68
C GLU A 435 2.11 -10.94 -4.65
N TYR A 436 2.50 -10.63 -3.39
CA TYR A 436 1.60 -10.69 -2.23
C TYR A 436 0.30 -9.87 -2.40
N VAL A 437 0.36 -8.74 -3.09
CA VAL A 437 -0.82 -7.90 -3.39
C VAL A 437 -1.80 -8.65 -4.30
N ALA A 438 -1.30 -9.19 -5.41
CA ALA A 438 -2.10 -9.99 -6.33
C ALA A 438 -2.56 -11.30 -5.67
N ASP A 439 -1.77 -11.88 -4.78
CA ASP A 439 -2.11 -13.09 -4.03
C ASP A 439 -3.23 -12.82 -3.01
N GLY A 440 -3.23 -11.66 -2.37
CA GLY A 440 -4.33 -11.20 -1.53
C GLY A 440 -5.60 -10.99 -2.33
N ALA A 441 -5.52 -10.37 -3.51
CA ALA A 441 -6.66 -10.23 -4.40
C ALA A 441 -7.19 -11.61 -4.86
N ALA A 442 -6.33 -12.56 -5.20
CA ALA A 442 -6.75 -13.92 -5.55
C ALA A 442 -7.40 -14.65 -4.36
N THR A 443 -6.89 -14.45 -3.15
CA THR A 443 -7.49 -14.95 -1.90
C THR A 443 -8.89 -14.39 -1.71
N GLN A 444 -9.06 -13.09 -1.92
CA GLN A 444 -10.36 -12.42 -1.81
C GLN A 444 -11.35 -12.87 -2.90
N ALA A 445 -10.88 -13.09 -4.13
CA ALA A 445 -11.70 -13.64 -5.21
C ALA A 445 -12.24 -15.04 -4.85
N GLY A 446 -11.36 -15.91 -4.32
CA GLY A 446 -11.76 -17.22 -3.80
C GLY A 446 -12.73 -17.14 -2.62
N TRP A 447 -12.55 -16.14 -1.77
CA TRP A 447 -13.45 -15.88 -0.64
C TRP A 447 -14.83 -15.45 -1.10
N ALA A 448 -14.93 -14.50 -2.03
CA ALA A 448 -16.20 -14.07 -2.61
C ALA A 448 -16.93 -15.20 -3.33
N LEU A 449 -16.20 -16.11 -3.99
CA LEU A 449 -16.77 -17.26 -4.69
C LEU A 449 -17.35 -18.31 -3.76
N THR A 450 -16.68 -18.59 -2.64
CA THR A 450 -16.99 -19.75 -1.79
C THR A 450 -17.65 -19.40 -0.46
N GLY A 451 -17.59 -18.12 -0.06
CA GLY A 451 -17.99 -17.64 1.27
C GLY A 451 -16.97 -17.92 2.38
N ALA A 452 -15.86 -18.62 2.10
CA ALA A 452 -14.81 -18.94 3.06
C ALA A 452 -13.44 -18.47 2.58
N ARG A 453 -12.64 -17.86 3.47
CA ARG A 453 -11.28 -17.41 3.15
C ARG A 453 -10.42 -18.63 2.80
N PRO A 454 -9.78 -18.68 1.61
CA PRO A 454 -8.81 -19.73 1.29
C PRO A 454 -7.67 -19.76 2.32
N ALA A 455 -7.31 -20.97 2.76
CA ALA A 455 -6.24 -21.20 3.75
C ALA A 455 -4.93 -21.61 3.05
N TRP A 456 -4.46 -20.78 2.13
CA TRP A 456 -3.21 -21.04 1.41
C TRP A 456 -1.99 -20.82 2.30
N GLU A 457 -1.06 -21.77 2.30
CA GLU A 457 0.19 -21.63 3.05
C GLU A 457 1.16 -20.69 2.34
N VAL A 458 1.72 -19.74 3.08
CA VAL A 458 2.78 -18.86 2.59
C VAL A 458 4.13 -19.48 2.92
N SER A 459 4.88 -19.84 1.88
CA SER A 459 6.23 -20.39 2.03
C SER A 459 7.15 -19.39 2.73
N THR A 460 8.04 -19.88 3.58
CA THR A 460 9.01 -19.07 4.33
C THR A 460 10.41 -19.24 3.75
N ALA A 461 11.07 -18.15 3.37
CA ALA A 461 12.46 -18.17 2.91
C ALA A 461 13.47 -18.21 4.06
N ALA A 462 13.19 -17.50 5.16
CA ALA A 462 14.05 -17.51 6.34
C ALA A 462 13.27 -17.21 7.63
N SER A 463 13.79 -17.70 8.74
CA SER A 463 13.31 -17.37 10.09
C SER A 463 14.54 -17.28 11.00
N PRO A 464 15.26 -16.13 10.97
CA PRO A 464 16.44 -15.96 11.80
C PRO A 464 16.09 -16.17 13.28
N ALA A 465 16.99 -16.81 14.02
CA ALA A 465 16.81 -16.99 15.46
C ALA A 465 16.73 -15.62 16.15
N PRO A 466 15.87 -15.45 17.18
CA PRO A 466 15.85 -14.22 17.97
C PRO A 466 17.23 -13.91 18.56
N ASP A 467 17.74 -12.70 18.32
CA ASP A 467 19.05 -12.22 18.78
C ASP A 467 18.97 -10.74 19.15
N HIS A 468 17.92 -10.31 19.83
CA HIS A 468 17.69 -8.88 20.09
C HIS A 468 18.89 -8.24 20.82
N GLN A 469 19.43 -7.17 20.24
CA GLN A 469 20.59 -6.41 20.73
C GLN A 469 20.16 -4.97 21.07
N PRO A 470 19.73 -4.69 22.31
CA PRO A 470 19.19 -3.38 22.71
C PRO A 470 20.15 -2.20 22.46
N VAL A 471 21.46 -2.46 22.42
CA VAL A 471 22.49 -1.44 22.18
C VAL A 471 22.28 -0.69 20.85
N ILE A 472 21.78 -1.37 19.82
CA ILE A 472 21.58 -0.78 18.48
C ILE A 472 20.53 0.34 18.56
N ARG A 473 19.35 0.02 19.11
CA ARG A 473 18.26 0.98 19.30
C ARG A 473 18.63 2.08 20.29
N ALA A 474 19.32 1.74 21.38
CA ALA A 474 19.76 2.72 22.38
C ALA A 474 20.72 3.77 21.80
N GLN A 475 21.69 3.35 20.99
CA GLN A 475 22.61 4.26 20.30
C GLN A 475 21.87 5.14 19.28
N TYR A 476 20.95 4.57 18.50
CA TYR A 476 20.14 5.31 17.54
C TYR A 476 19.30 6.40 18.23
N ALA A 477 18.58 6.04 19.30
CA ALA A 477 17.72 6.96 20.04
C ALA A 477 18.52 8.10 20.74
N ALA A 478 19.73 7.82 21.22
CA ALA A 478 20.58 8.84 21.86
C ALA A 478 20.92 10.00 20.92
N HIS A 479 20.98 9.75 19.60
CA HIS A 479 21.23 10.78 18.59
C HIS A 479 19.95 11.36 17.98
N ALA A 480 18.81 10.68 18.11
CA ALA A 480 17.51 11.24 17.75
C ALA A 480 17.09 12.40 18.66
N ALA A 481 17.42 12.32 19.96
CA ALA A 481 17.10 13.34 20.97
C ALA A 481 18.08 14.54 21.01
N ALA A 482 19.23 14.43 20.35
CA ALA A 482 20.30 15.43 20.38
C ALA A 482 20.14 16.55 19.32
N ARG A 483 18.93 16.73 18.77
CA ARG A 483 18.68 17.68 17.69
C ARG A 483 18.18 19.02 18.24
N PRO A 484 18.69 20.16 17.74
CA PRO A 484 18.26 21.50 18.15
C PRO A 484 16.80 21.79 17.81
#